data_AF-A0A843XSU9-F1
#
_entry.id   AF-A0A843XSU9-F1
#
_cell.length_a   1.000
_cell.length_b   1.000
_cell.length_c   1.000
_cell.angle_alpha   90.00
_cell.angle_beta   90.00
_cell.angle_gamma   90.00
#
_symmetry.space_group_name_H-M   'P 1'
#
loop_
_entity.id
_entity.type
_entity.pdbx_description
1 polymer ?
#
loop_
_entity_poly.entity_id
_entity_poly.type
_entity_poly.pdbx_seq_one_letter_code
_entity_poly.pdbx_strand_id
1 'polypeptide(L)' 'VDLFAESSVPEMVDAIIGKITLAASVWIWCSKASRHKMCIRACNTCCQRCHCVPPGTSGNEDVCPCYANMKTHGGRHKCP' A
#
# COMPACT_ATOMS: atom_id res chain seq x y z
N VAL A 1 -1.39 21.33 -36.34
CA VAL A 1 -2.50 21.92 -35.53
C VAL A 1 -2.81 20.90 -34.47
N ASP A 2 -1.86 20.71 -33.56
CA ASP A 2 -1.86 19.57 -32.65
C ASP A 2 -2.39 20.05 -31.30
N LEU A 3 -3.72 20.15 -31.23
CA LEU A 3 -4.47 20.44 -30.02
C LEU A 3 -5.26 19.19 -29.60
N PHE A 4 -4.76 18.54 -28.54
CA PHE A 4 -5.50 17.84 -27.47
C PHE A 4 -6.65 16.90 -27.83
N ALA A 5 -6.46 15.57 -27.66
CA ALA A 5 -7.43 14.67 -27.01
C ALA A 5 -6.99 13.18 -27.03
N GLU A 6 -6.19 12.71 -26.05
CA GLU A 6 -6.18 11.27 -25.72
C GLU A 6 -5.69 10.93 -24.29
N SER A 7 -5.30 11.91 -23.46
CA SER A 7 -4.48 11.67 -22.26
C SER A 7 -5.20 11.71 -20.90
N SER A 8 -6.51 11.91 -20.80
CA SER A 8 -7.18 12.11 -19.49
C SER A 8 -7.86 10.88 -18.90
N VAL A 9 -8.34 9.96 -19.74
CA VAL A 9 -9.06 8.75 -19.29
C VAL A 9 -8.10 7.63 -18.80
N PRO A 10 -6.97 7.34 -19.48
CA PRO A 10 -6.08 6.25 -19.07
C PRO A 10 -5.49 6.46 -17.67
N GLU A 11 -5.02 7.67 -17.35
CA GLU A 11 -4.40 7.98 -16.05
C GLU A 11 -5.39 7.86 -14.89
N MET A 12 -6.66 8.21 -15.09
CA MET A 12 -7.68 8.08 -14.06
C MET A 12 -8.04 6.60 -13.82
N VAL A 13 -8.08 5.78 -14.87
CA VAL A 13 -8.34 4.34 -14.78
C VAL A 13 -7.17 3.61 -14.13
N ASP A 14 -5.93 3.96 -14.46
CA ASP A 14 -4.72 3.41 -13.81
C ASP A 14 -4.65 3.77 -12.32
N ALA A 15 -5.04 4.98 -11.95
CA ALA A 15 -5.15 5.39 -10.56
C ALA A 15 -6.25 4.63 -9.79
N ILE A 16 -7.36 4.28 -10.46
CA ILE A 16 -8.44 3.47 -9.88
C ILE A 16 -7.98 2.02 -9.71
N ILE A 17 -7.39 1.41 -10.76
CA ILE A 17 -6.84 0.05 -10.73
C ILE A 17 -5.73 -0.06 -9.67
N GLY A 18 -4.85 0.93 -9.55
CA GLY A 18 -3.80 1.01 -8.54
C GLY A 18 -4.36 0.99 -7.10
N LYS A 19 -5.47 1.66 -6.85
CA LYS A 19 -6.12 1.64 -5.52
C LYS A 19 -6.80 0.31 -5.21
N ILE A 20 -7.45 -0.30 -6.21
CA ILE A 20 -8.09 -1.62 -6.07
C ILE A 20 -7.03 -2.69 -5.78
N THR A 21 -5.91 -2.66 -6.51
CA THR A 21 -4.80 -3.61 -6.32
C THR A 21 -4.12 -3.44 -4.97
N LEU A 22 -3.90 -2.21 -4.49
CA LEU A 22 -3.37 -1.96 -3.14
C LEU A 22 -4.30 -2.51 -2.04
N ALA A 23 -5.62 -2.34 -2.18
CA ALA A 23 -6.56 -2.90 -1.21
C ALA A 23 -6.49 -4.43 -1.16
N ALA A 24 -6.33 -5.09 -2.31
CA ALA A 24 -6.10 -6.54 -2.37
C ALA A 24 -4.76 -6.93 -1.72
N SER A 25 -3.69 -6.17 -1.95
CA SER A 25 -2.38 -6.41 -1.35
C SER A 25 -2.40 -6.31 0.18
N VAL A 26 -3.14 -5.35 0.75
CA VAL A 26 -3.33 -5.27 2.22
C VAL A 26 -3.97 -6.55 2.77
N TRP A 27 -4.98 -7.07 2.07
CA TRP A 27 -5.69 -8.27 2.50
C TRP A 27 -4.79 -9.50 2.44
N ILE A 28 -4.01 -9.64 1.36
CA ILE A 28 -3.01 -10.71 1.20
C ILE A 28 -1.94 -10.61 2.29
N TRP A 29 -1.36 -9.43 2.54
CA TRP A 29 -0.33 -9.22 3.57
C TRP A 29 -0.80 -9.67 4.95
N CYS A 30 -2.04 -9.31 5.30
CA CYS A 30 -2.63 -9.64 6.60
C CYS A 30 -3.27 -11.04 6.67
N SER A 31 -3.24 -11.83 5.59
CA SER A 31 -3.94 -13.13 5.53
C SER A 31 -3.45 -14.15 6.58
N LYS A 32 -2.15 -14.15 6.88
CA LYS A 32 -1.53 -15.02 7.89
C LYS A 32 -1.37 -14.37 9.27
N ALA A 33 -1.79 -13.10 9.42
CA ALA A 33 -1.65 -12.39 10.67
C ALA A 33 -2.65 -12.92 11.71
N SER A 34 -2.16 -13.37 12.87
CA SER A 34 -3.02 -13.87 13.97
C SER A 34 -4.03 -12.82 14.45
N ARG A 35 -3.68 -11.52 14.33
CA ARG A 35 -4.55 -10.38 14.64
C ARG A 35 -4.99 -9.66 13.36
N HIS A 36 -5.74 -10.35 12.51
CA HIS A 36 -6.12 -9.88 11.17
C HIS A 36 -6.68 -8.45 11.11
N LYS A 37 -7.67 -8.11 11.96
CA LYS A 37 -8.28 -6.76 12.00
C LYS A 37 -7.29 -5.66 12.41
N MET A 38 -6.32 -5.98 13.27
CA MET A 38 -5.30 -5.03 13.71
C MET A 38 -4.28 -4.80 12.60
N CYS A 39 -3.84 -5.88 11.94
CA CYS A 39 -2.93 -5.81 10.79
C CYS A 39 -3.53 -4.92 9.69
N ILE A 40 -4.79 -5.15 9.30
CA ILE A 40 -5.44 -4.35 8.25
C ILE A 40 -5.48 -2.86 8.63
N ARG A 41 -5.82 -2.51 9.88
CA ARG A 41 -5.83 -1.10 10.32
C ARG A 41 -4.44 -0.45 10.23
N ALA A 42 -3.41 -1.14 10.72
CA ALA A 42 -2.06 -0.62 10.70
C ALA A 42 -1.51 -0.51 9.26
N CYS A 43 -1.69 -1.57 8.46
CA CYS A 43 -1.29 -1.62 7.05
C CYS A 43 -1.98 -0.54 6.23
N ASN A 44 -3.30 -0.31 6.39
CA ASN A 44 -4.01 0.78 5.72
C ASN A 44 -3.44 2.17 6.06
N THR A 45 -3.05 2.40 7.32
CA THR A 45 -2.43 3.66 7.72
C THR A 45 -1.08 3.87 7.03
N CYS A 46 -0.30 2.80 6.88
CA CYS A 46 0.98 2.83 6.16
C CYS A 46 0.77 2.98 4.65
N CYS A 47 -0.19 2.27 4.07
CA CYS A 47 -0.56 2.33 2.66
C CYS A 47 -1.06 3.74 2.27
N GLN A 48 -1.87 4.39 3.10
CA GLN A 48 -2.33 5.76 2.82
C GLN A 48 -1.18 6.78 2.80
N ARG A 49 -0.10 6.51 3.53
CA ARG A 49 1.06 7.42 3.61
C ARG A 49 2.14 7.10 2.58
N CYS A 50 2.35 5.83 2.30
CA CYS A 50 3.44 5.34 1.45
C CYS A 50 2.98 4.91 0.06
N HIS A 51 1.66 4.77 -0.17
CA HIS A 51 1.05 4.29 -1.42
C HIS A 51 1.64 2.96 -1.93
N CYS A 52 2.16 2.13 -1.01
CA CYS A 52 2.89 0.91 -1.29
C CYS A 52 2.61 -0.10 -0.17
N VAL A 53 2.41 -1.36 -0.56
CA VAL A 53 2.33 -2.51 0.35
C VAL A 53 3.27 -3.56 -0.24
N PRO A 54 4.22 -4.12 0.53
CA PRO A 54 5.13 -5.09 -0.03
C PRO A 54 4.41 -6.39 -0.41
N PRO A 55 4.95 -7.21 -1.33
CA PRO A 55 4.31 -8.44 -1.77
C PRO A 55 4.50 -9.58 -0.76
N GLY A 56 3.50 -10.45 -0.61
CA GLY A 56 3.56 -11.60 0.30
C GLY A 56 2.92 -11.32 1.66
N THR A 57 3.42 -11.94 2.73
CA THR A 57 2.87 -11.80 4.10
C THR A 57 3.87 -11.33 5.14
N SER A 58 5.18 -11.39 4.84
CA SER A 58 6.26 -11.01 5.77
C SER A 58 7.62 -10.96 5.06
N GLY A 59 8.54 -10.12 5.53
CA GLY A 59 9.97 -10.16 5.15
C GLY A 59 10.39 -9.42 3.87
N ASN A 60 9.44 -8.92 3.08
CA ASN A 60 9.72 -8.20 1.82
C ASN A 60 9.63 -6.67 1.98
N GLU A 61 9.84 -6.17 3.19
CA GLU A 61 9.64 -4.74 3.52
C GLU A 61 10.57 -3.83 2.72
N ASP A 62 11.74 -4.33 2.29
CA ASP A 62 12.73 -3.61 1.49
C ASP A 62 12.18 -3.11 0.14
N VAL A 63 11.15 -3.79 -0.41
CA VAL A 63 10.49 -3.38 -1.66
C VAL A 63 9.79 -2.02 -1.50
N CYS A 64 9.30 -1.72 -0.29
CA CYS A 64 8.64 -0.46 0.05
C CYS A 64 9.42 0.23 1.18
N PRO A 65 10.50 1.00 0.90
CA PRO A 65 11.34 1.60 1.93
C PRO A 65 10.59 2.58 2.85
N CYS A 66 9.53 3.24 2.35
CA CYS A 66 8.64 4.04 3.21
C CYS A 66 7.89 3.17 4.23
N TYR A 67 7.41 1.99 3.82
CA TYR A 67 6.72 1.04 4.70
C TYR A 67 7.69 0.52 5.77
N ALA A 68 8.90 0.10 5.38
CA ALA A 68 9.96 -0.41 6.26
C ALA A 68 10.44 0.61 7.31
N ASN A 69 10.56 1.89 6.94
CA ASN A 69 11.12 2.92 7.81
C ASN A 69 10.11 3.58 8.75
N MET A 70 8.82 3.27 8.61
CA MET A 70 7.77 3.87 9.42
C MET A 70 7.84 3.40 10.88
N LYS A 71 7.97 4.36 11.79
CA LYS A 71 8.04 4.13 13.23
C LYS A 71 6.89 4.79 13.96
N THR A 72 6.50 4.19 15.08
CA THR A 72 5.61 4.81 16.07
C THR A 72 6.38 5.90 16.83
N HIS A 73 5.68 6.75 17.59
CA HIS A 73 6.33 7.72 18.47
C HIS A 73 7.32 7.07 19.47
N GLY A 74 7.12 5.80 19.82
CA GLY A 74 8.02 5.03 20.68
C GLY A 74 9.19 4.35 19.96
N GLY A 75 9.48 4.70 18.71
CA GLY A 75 10.63 4.17 17.94
C GLY A 75 10.49 2.73 17.44
N ARG A 76 9.37 2.05 17.74
CA ARG A 76 9.06 0.71 17.23
C ARG A 76 8.55 0.78 15.80
N HIS A 77 8.85 -0.25 14.99
CA HIS A 77 8.29 -0.40 13.66
C HIS A 77 6.77 -0.38 13.72
N LYS A 78 6.15 0.48 12.89
CA LYS A 78 4.71 0.78 12.94
C LYS A 78 3.91 -0.14 12.03
N CYS A 79 4.44 -0.41 10.84
CA CYS A 79 3.73 -1.17 9.84
C CYS A 79 3.82 -2.67 10.18
N PRO A 80 2.78 -3.45 9.90
CA PRO A 80 2.78 -4.88 10.19
C PRO A 80 3.63 -5.70 9.23
#